data_AF-A0A934MHB7-F1
#
_entry.id   AF-A0A934MHB7-F1
#
_cell.length_a   1.000
_cell.length_b   1.000
_cell.length_c   1.000
_cell.angle_alpha   90.00
_cell.angle_beta   90.00
_cell.angle_gamma   90.00
#
_symmetry.space_group_name_H-M   'P 1'
#
loop_
_entity.id
_entity.type
_entity.pdbx_description
1 polymer ?
#
loop_
_entity_poly.entity_id
_entity_poly.type
_entity_poly.pdbx_seq_one_letter_code
_entity_poly.pdbx_strand_id
1 'polypeptide(L)'
;MTLAEIERLAGELLATGEMNADTAADLDRIVAEARAGTSYPDDLDYLAALHARLLSPNRVVEDVTASSPDVEADLRGQISQLQAELADARQTIAELQERLASGA
;
A
#
# COMPACT_ATOMS: atom_id res chain seq x y z
N MET A 1 -1.29 24.56 0.82
CA MET A 1 -2.47 24.33 -0.03
C MET A 1 -3.66 25.11 0.50
N THR A 2 -4.54 25.56 -0.38
CA THR A 2 -5.82 26.19 -0.07
C THR A 2 -6.94 25.14 0.01
N LEU A 3 -8.07 25.46 0.66
CA LEU A 3 -9.23 24.56 0.75
C LEU A 3 -9.71 24.09 -0.64
N ALA A 4 -9.79 25.01 -1.61
CA ALA A 4 -10.21 24.68 -2.97
C ALA A 4 -9.25 23.70 -3.67
N GLU A 5 -7.94 23.77 -3.39
CA GLU A 5 -6.95 22.84 -3.93
C GLU A 5 -7.09 21.44 -3.30
N ILE A 6 -7.38 21.38 -2.00
CA ILE A 6 -7.62 20.12 -1.26
C ILE A 6 -8.85 19.42 -1.81
N GLU A 7 -9.97 20.13 -1.93
CA GLU A 7 -11.24 19.58 -2.44
C GLU A 7 -11.10 19.08 -3.88
N ARG A 8 -10.40 19.84 -4.73
CA ARG A 8 -10.16 19.45 -6.12
C ARG A 8 -9.32 18.17 -6.20
N LEU A 9 -8.20 18.12 -5.47
CA LEU A 9 -7.30 16.97 -5.49
C LEU A 9 -7.97 15.71 -4.94
N ALA A 10 -8.64 15.81 -3.79
CA ALA A 10 -9.35 14.69 -3.20
C ALA A 10 -10.48 14.19 -4.14
N GLY A 11 -11.23 15.10 -4.76
CA GLY A 11 -12.26 14.75 -5.73
C GLY A 11 -11.70 14.05 -6.98
N GLU A 12 -10.57 14.51 -7.51
CA GLU A 12 -9.89 13.86 -8.63
C GLU A 12 -9.43 12.44 -8.26
N LEU A 13 -8.83 12.26 -7.08
CA LEU A 13 -8.34 10.96 -6.60
C LEU A 13 -9.46 9.97 -6.28
N LEU A 14 -10.57 10.43 -5.70
CA LEU A 14 -11.75 9.59 -5.47
C LEU A 14 -12.42 9.20 -6.80
N ALA A 15 -12.37 10.07 -7.81
CA ALA A 15 -12.97 9.81 -9.12
C ALA A 15 -12.18 8.80 -9.97
N THR A 16 -10.87 8.62 -9.76
CA THR A 16 -10.11 7.57 -10.45
C THR A 16 -10.52 6.17 -9.98
N GLY A 17 -11.03 6.05 -8.75
CA GLY A 17 -11.47 4.77 -8.17
C GLY A 17 -10.34 3.79 -7.89
N GLU A 18 -9.08 4.21 -8.01
CA GLU A 18 -7.91 3.36 -7.77
C GLU A 18 -7.53 3.25 -6.29
N MET A 19 -8.14 4.08 -5.43
CA MET A 19 -7.83 4.11 -4.00
C MET A 19 -8.55 2.99 -3.23
N ASN A 20 -7.88 2.46 -2.20
CA ASN A 20 -8.53 1.55 -1.26
C ASN A 20 -9.58 2.31 -0.40
N ALA A 21 -10.52 1.57 0.18
CA ALA A 21 -11.63 2.15 0.95
C ALA A 21 -11.17 2.98 2.15
N ASP A 22 -10.07 2.57 2.81
CA ASP A 22 -9.53 3.28 3.98
C ASP A 22 -8.94 4.63 3.57
N THR A 23 -8.20 4.67 2.47
CA THR A 23 -7.59 5.89 1.94
C THR A 23 -8.65 6.84 1.39
N ALA A 24 -9.73 6.32 0.80
CA ALA A 24 -10.87 7.14 0.39
C ALA A 24 -11.55 7.80 1.61
N ALA A 25 -11.76 7.03 2.68
CA ALA A 25 -12.33 7.55 3.93
C ALA A 25 -11.42 8.59 4.60
N ASP A 26 -10.10 8.39 4.56
CA ASP A 26 -9.14 9.37 5.06
C ASP A 26 -9.17 10.68 4.26
N LEU A 27 -9.28 10.60 2.93
CA LEU A 27 -9.43 11.81 2.10
C LEU A 27 -10.72 12.57 2.42
N ASP A 28 -11.84 11.86 2.58
CA ASP A 28 -13.11 12.46 2.98
C ASP A 28 -13.01 13.14 4.35
N ARG A 29 -12.33 12.50 5.31
CA ARG A 29 -12.03 13.09 6.64
C ARG A 29 -11.22 14.38 6.49
N ILE A 30 -10.12 14.36 5.75
CA ILE A 30 -9.24 15.52 5.58
C ILE A 30 -9.98 16.68 4.92
N VAL A 31 -10.83 16.41 3.92
CA VAL A 31 -11.69 17.43 3.29
C VAL A 31 -12.68 18.02 4.29
N ALA A 32 -13.34 17.18 5.09
CA ALA A 32 -14.29 17.63 6.10
C ALA A 32 -13.62 18.51 7.17
N GLU A 33 -12.42 18.13 7.63
CA GLU A 33 -11.63 18.92 8.58
C GLU A 33 -11.13 20.24 7.99
N ALA A 34 -10.73 20.24 6.71
CA ALA A 34 -10.35 21.45 6.00
C ALA A 34 -11.51 22.43 5.87
N ARG A 35 -12.73 21.93 5.62
CA ARG A 35 -13.95 22.75 5.61
C ARG A 35 -14.28 23.31 7.00
N ALA A 36 -14.03 22.54 8.06
CA ALA A 36 -14.24 22.95 9.44
C ALA A 36 -13.16 23.91 9.96
N GLY A 37 -12.05 24.09 9.22
CA GLY A 37 -10.90 24.86 9.66
C GLY A 37 -10.06 24.18 10.74
N THR A 38 -10.21 22.86 10.88
CA THR A 38 -9.54 22.02 11.89
C THR A 38 -8.51 21.07 11.27
N SER A 39 -7.97 21.40 10.09
CA SER A 39 -6.96 20.57 9.43
C SER A 39 -5.72 20.38 10.29
N TYR A 40 -5.21 19.16 10.31
CA TYR A 40 -3.90 18.86 10.88
C TYR A 40 -2.78 19.24 9.90
N PRO A 41 -1.65 19.80 10.38
CA PRO A 41 -0.52 20.16 9.53
C PRO A 41 0.01 18.97 8.71
N ASP A 42 0.09 17.78 9.33
CA ASP A 42 0.59 16.57 8.68
C ASP A 42 -0.28 16.13 7.49
N ASP A 43 -1.61 16.26 7.61
CA ASP A 43 -2.56 15.95 6.55
C ASP A 43 -2.41 16.92 5.35
N LEU A 44 -2.13 18.20 5.64
CA LEU A 44 -1.88 19.22 4.62
C LEU A 44 -0.54 19.02 3.91
N ASP A 45 0.49 18.64 4.65
CA ASP A 45 1.82 18.34 4.11
C ASP A 45 1.78 17.09 3.22
N TYR A 46 1.04 16.05 3.64
CA TYR A 46 0.80 14.86 2.83
C TYR A 46 0.11 15.19 1.51
N LEU A 47 -0.99 15.95 1.54
CA LEU A 47 -1.70 16.36 0.34
C LEU A 47 -0.86 17.25 -0.57
N ALA A 48 -0.04 18.15 -0.01
CA ALA A 48 0.84 19.01 -0.78
C ALA A 48 1.93 18.21 -1.50
N ALA A 49 2.51 17.21 -0.82
CA ALA A 49 3.48 16.29 -1.43
C ALA A 49 2.85 15.44 -2.53
N LEU A 50 1.63 14.93 -2.31
CA LEU A 50 0.88 14.18 -3.32
C LEU A 50 0.52 15.04 -4.54
N HIS A 51 0.07 16.27 -4.31
CA HIS A 51 -0.23 17.25 -5.36
C HIS A 51 0.99 17.57 -6.21
N ALA A 52 2.12 17.85 -5.56
CA ALA A 52 3.39 18.13 -6.24
C ALA A 52 3.89 16.93 -7.06
N ARG A 53 3.66 15.70 -6.56
CA ARG A 53 3.96 14.46 -7.29
C ARG A 53 3.11 14.30 -8.54
N LEU A 54 1.81 14.56 -8.47
CA LEU A 54 0.88 14.42 -9.60
C LEU A 54 1.10 15.49 -10.68
N LEU A 55 1.47 16.72 -10.28
CA LEU A 55 1.71 17.83 -11.20
C LEU A 55 3.10 17.86 -11.82
N SER A 56 4.04 17.03 -11.35
CA SER A 56 5.39 16.95 -11.92
C SER A 56 5.37 16.00 -13.12
N PRO A 57 5.38 16.49 -14.39
CA PRO A 57 5.28 15.64 -15.58
C PRO A 57 6.58 14.89 -15.90
N ASN A 58 7.60 15.02 -15.05
CA ASN A 58 8.94 14.51 -15.30
C ASN A 58 9.65 14.03 -14.02
N ARG A 59 8.91 13.49 -13.06
CA ARG A 59 9.51 12.56 -12.12
C ARG A 59 9.22 11.17 -12.66
N VAL A 60 10.27 10.52 -13.17
CA VAL A 60 10.48 9.09 -12.89
C VAL A 60 9.93 8.90 -11.50
N VAL A 61 8.90 8.07 -11.37
CA VAL A 61 8.42 7.63 -10.07
C VAL A 61 9.71 7.34 -9.31
N GLU A 62 10.06 8.19 -8.33
CA GLU A 62 11.09 7.80 -7.38
C GLU A 62 10.36 6.70 -6.65
N ASP A 63 10.60 5.53 -7.22
CA ASP A 63 9.87 4.37 -6.94
C ASP A 63 10.10 4.13 -5.47
N VAL A 64 9.04 3.83 -4.76
CA VAL A 64 9.22 3.18 -3.47
C VAL A 64 9.89 1.80 -3.71
N THR A 65 10.10 1.37 -4.97
CA THR A 65 11.06 0.35 -5.42
C THR A 65 12.49 0.84 -5.71
N ALA A 66 12.96 1.96 -5.17
CA ALA A 66 14.39 2.01 -4.80
C ALA A 66 14.65 1.04 -3.63
N SER A 67 14.21 -0.21 -3.75
CA SER A 67 14.83 -1.33 -3.07
C SER A 67 16.28 -1.27 -3.50
N SER A 68 17.14 -0.79 -2.60
CA SER A 68 18.57 -1.03 -2.73
C SER A 68 18.74 -2.51 -3.12
N PRO A 69 19.71 -2.86 -3.98
CA PRO A 69 19.92 -4.25 -4.42
C PRO A 69 19.99 -5.23 -3.24
N ASP A 70 20.40 -4.75 -2.06
CA ASP A 70 20.40 -5.49 -0.79
C ASP A 70 18.99 -5.86 -0.30
N VAL A 71 17.99 -4.97 -0.41
CA VAL A 71 16.59 -5.23 -0.03
C VAL A 71 15.94 -6.21 -1.02
N GLU A 72 16.23 -6.10 -2.31
CA GLU A 72 15.72 -7.05 -3.31
C GLU A 72 16.32 -8.44 -3.11
N ALA A 73 17.61 -8.52 -2.79
CA ALA A 73 18.28 -9.78 -2.45
C ALA A 73 17.70 -10.40 -1.18
N ASP A 74 17.45 -9.60 -0.14
CA ASP A 74 16.85 -10.06 1.11
C ASP A 74 15.42 -10.58 0.89
N LEU A 75 14.57 -9.83 0.18
CA LEU A 75 13.22 -10.25 -0.17
C LEU A 75 13.21 -11.54 -1.01
N ARG A 76 14.13 -11.68 -1.97
CA ARG A 76 14.26 -12.92 -2.76
C ARG A 76 14.70 -14.11 -1.89
N GLY A 77 15.56 -13.86 -0.91
CA GLY A 77 15.94 -14.84 0.11
C GLY A 77 14.73 -15.30 0.94
N GLN A 78 13.97 -14.34 1.48
CA GLN A 78 12.77 -14.61 2.27
C GLN A 78 11.71 -15.38 1.47
N ILE A 79 11.47 -15.01 0.21
CA ILE A 79 10.55 -15.74 -0.69
C ILE A 79 11.01 -17.18 -0.88
N SER A 80 12.30 -17.39 -1.12
CA SER A 80 12.86 -18.74 -1.32
C SER A 80 12.72 -19.60 -0.06
N GLN A 81 12.94 -19.01 1.12
CA GLN A 81 12.75 -19.68 2.40
C GLN A 81 11.28 -20.06 2.62
N LEU A 82 10.35 -19.12 2.42
CA LEU A 82 8.92 -19.38 2.58
C LEU A 82 8.41 -20.45 1.61
N GLN A 83 8.94 -20.49 0.38
CA GLN A 83 8.61 -21.54 -0.58
C GLN A 83 9.10 -22.91 -0.14
N ALA A 84 10.29 -23.00 0.47
CA ALA A 84 10.82 -24.24 1.02
C ALA A 84 9.99 -24.72 2.23
N GLU A 85 9.67 -23.83 3.16
CA GLU A 85 8.82 -24.13 4.32
C GLU A 85 7.42 -24.61 3.89
N LEU A 86 6.85 -23.98 2.86
CA LEU A 86 5.55 -24.36 2.32
C LEU A 86 5.59 -25.72 1.59
N ALA A 87 6.70 -26.07 0.95
CA ALA A 87 6.88 -27.39 0.35
C ALA A 87 6.98 -28.49 1.44
N ASP A 88 7.75 -28.23 2.49
CA ASP A 88 7.92 -29.15 3.62
C ASP A 88 6.60 -29.38 4.40
N ALA A 89 5.86 -28.30 4.64
CA ALA A 89 4.53 -28.37 5.25
C ALA A 89 3.56 -29.20 4.41
N ARG A 90 3.58 -29.04 3.08
CA ARG A 90 2.74 -29.83 2.16
C ARG A 90 3.12 -31.31 2.19
N GLN A 91 4.41 -31.63 2.22
CA GLN A 91 4.86 -33.02 2.34
C GLN A 91 4.41 -33.64 3.67
N THR A 92 4.61 -32.92 4.78
CA THR A 92 4.17 -33.37 6.11
C THR A 92 2.67 -33.63 6.15
N ILE A 93 1.86 -32.75 5.55
CA ILE A 93 0.41 -32.95 5.44
C ILE A 93 0.08 -34.22 4.64
N ALA A 94 0.76 -34.44 3.51
CA ALA A 94 0.54 -35.63 2.68
C ALA A 94 0.88 -36.92 3.44
N GLU A 95 2.01 -36.95 4.16
CA GLU A 95 2.42 -38.09 4.99
C GLU A 95 1.42 -38.37 6.12
N LEU A 96 0.93 -37.33 6.79
CA LEU A 96 -0.09 -37.47 7.83
C LEU A 96 -1.42 -37.98 7.25
N GLN A 97 -1.83 -37.50 6.07
CA GLN A 97 -3.03 -37.98 5.39
C GLN A 97 -2.90 -39.47 5.01
N GLU A 98 -1.74 -39.89 4.51
CA GLU A 98 -1.48 -41.30 4.17
C GLU A 98 -1.49 -42.19 5.42
N ARG A 99 -0.89 -41.72 6.53
CA ARG A 99 -0.93 -42.44 7.82
C ARG A 99 -2.35 -42.55 8.38
N LEU A 100 -3.17 -41.53 8.23
CA LEU A 100 -4.58 -41.58 8.63
C LEU A 100 -5.39 -42.52 7.73
N ALA A 101 -5.11 -42.55 6.43
CA ALA A 101 -5.79 -43.44 5.49
C ALA A 101 -5.36 -44.91 5.62
N SER A 102 -4.13 -45.18 6.05
CA SER A 102 -3.60 -46.54 6.26
C SER A 102 -3.78 -47.07 7.68
N GLY A 103 -4.07 -46.20 8.65
CA GLY A 103 -4.34 -46.53 10.05
C GLY A 103 -5.83 -46.67 10.42
N ALA A 104 -6.74 -46.54 9.46
CA ALA A 104 -8.18 -46.79 9.58
C ALA A 104 -8.55 -48.12 8.90
#